data_AF-A0A411HIF0-F1
#
_entry.id   AF-A0A411HIF0-F1
#
_cell.length_a   1.000
_cell.length_b   1.000
_cell.length_c   1.000
_cell.angle_alpha   90.00
_cell.angle_beta   90.00
_cell.angle_gamma   90.00
#
_symmetry.space_group_name_H-M   'P 1'
#
loop_
_entity.id
_entity.type
_entity.pdbx_description
1 polymer ?
#
loop_
_entity_poly.entity_id
_entity_poly.type
_entity_poly.pdbx_seq_one_letter_code
_entity_poly.pdbx_strand_id
1 'polypeptide(L)'
;MRRSASAISLFFLLLSMSFAAFAANHAVKVGGSGLIFTPASLTIAAGDTVTFTNAGGFHNVVADDGSFRCADNCTGTGGNANSSAWSSQVVYNTAGTFGYYCEIHGGPGAGMHGSITVEAAPPPPPPPAPTTIGGYLSGNWYNQTQSGSGFQLEVTSNANQMVAIWFVFAPGGGSQWIYAQGTYDPTSSTITMPAALVQNGKFPFPASNYVASDIQKAAWGTLTFTFSDCNTGVASWNSTVTGYGSGSIPITRLTQIAGTVCP
;
A
#
# COMPACT_ATOMS: atom_id res chain seq x y z
N MET A 1 -46.62 -21.64 -18.71
CA MET A 1 -45.54 -22.08 -17.81
C MET A 1 -44.23 -21.47 -18.27
N ARG A 2 -43.53 -20.78 -17.35
CA ARG A 2 -42.08 -20.49 -17.27
C ARG A 2 -41.91 -19.06 -16.74
N ARG A 3 -41.69 -18.98 -15.42
CA ARG A 3 -41.28 -17.77 -14.70
C ARG A 3 -39.76 -17.69 -14.77
N SER A 4 -39.21 -16.62 -15.35
CA SER A 4 -37.78 -16.33 -15.31
C SER A 4 -37.43 -15.71 -13.96
N ALA A 5 -36.59 -16.38 -13.19
CA ALA A 5 -36.02 -15.85 -11.95
C ALA A 5 -34.71 -15.12 -12.29
N SER A 6 -34.66 -13.81 -12.05
CA SER A 6 -33.44 -13.02 -12.09
C SER A 6 -32.65 -13.24 -10.81
N ALA A 7 -31.46 -13.82 -10.92
CA ALA A 7 -30.51 -13.90 -9.82
C ALA A 7 -29.72 -12.58 -9.74
N ILE A 8 -29.92 -11.83 -8.66
CA ILE A 8 -29.12 -10.65 -8.31
C ILE A 8 -27.86 -11.16 -7.61
N SER A 9 -26.72 -11.16 -8.31
CA SER A 9 -25.41 -11.44 -7.70
C SER A 9 -24.99 -10.26 -6.83
N LEU A 10 -25.02 -10.45 -5.52
CA LEU A 10 -24.52 -9.52 -4.52
C LEU A 10 -22.99 -9.63 -4.48
N PHE A 11 -22.29 -8.66 -5.07
CA PHE A 11 -20.84 -8.57 -5.02
C PHE A 11 -20.44 -8.03 -3.63
N PHE A 12 -20.06 -8.92 -2.72
CA PHE A 12 -19.50 -8.54 -1.42
C PHE A 12 -18.08 -8.00 -1.64
N LEU A 13 -17.96 -6.68 -1.76
CA LEU A 13 -16.68 -5.97 -1.72
C LEU A 13 -16.16 -6.03 -0.27
N LEU A 14 -15.28 -6.99 0.02
CA LEU A 14 -14.50 -7.04 1.26
C LEU A 14 -13.52 -5.87 1.26
N LEU A 15 -14.00 -4.68 1.62
CA LEU A 15 -13.17 -3.52 1.91
C LEU A 15 -12.37 -3.86 3.17
N SER A 16 -11.09 -4.18 3.01
CA SER A 16 -10.16 -4.28 4.13
C SER A 16 -9.98 -2.88 4.74
N MET A 17 -10.87 -2.52 5.67
CA MET A 17 -10.67 -1.37 6.53
C MET A 17 -9.42 -1.67 7.37
N SER A 18 -8.30 -1.09 6.96
CA SER A 18 -7.16 -0.90 7.86
C SER A 18 -7.66 -0.02 9.01
N PHE A 19 -8.03 -0.65 10.12
CA PHE A 19 -8.27 0.06 11.36
C PHE A 19 -6.93 0.68 11.76
N ALA A 20 -6.83 2.00 11.62
CA ALA A 20 -5.83 2.74 12.36
C ALA A 20 -6.09 2.43 13.84
N ALA A 21 -5.18 1.70 14.49
CA ALA A 21 -5.24 1.51 15.92
C ALA A 21 -5.01 2.89 16.55
N PHE A 22 -6.08 3.54 17.00
CA PHE A 22 -5.96 4.74 17.81
C PHE A 22 -5.35 4.35 19.16
N ALA A 23 -4.39 5.16 19.63
CA ALA A 23 -3.85 5.02 20.99
C ALA A 23 -4.99 5.05 22.00
N ALA A 24 -5.09 4.00 22.82
CA ALA A 24 -6.12 3.87 23.84
C ALA A 24 -5.74 4.68 25.08
N ASN A 25 -6.76 5.17 25.78
CA ASN A 25 -6.58 5.75 27.12
C ASN A 25 -7.12 4.76 28.16
N HIS A 26 -6.29 4.46 29.15
CA HIS A 26 -6.60 3.56 30.24
C HIS A 26 -6.71 4.34 31.54
N ALA A 27 -7.48 3.85 32.50
CA ALA A 27 -7.71 4.55 33.77
C ALA A 27 -7.11 3.79 34.95
N VAL A 28 -6.39 4.51 35.80
CA VAL A 28 -5.93 4.04 37.12
C VAL A 28 -6.48 4.98 38.19
N LYS A 29 -7.29 4.43 39.10
CA LYS A 29 -7.74 5.16 40.29
C LYS A 29 -6.64 5.15 41.34
N VAL A 30 -6.42 6.31 41.95
CA VAL A 30 -5.42 6.54 42.99
C VAL A 30 -6.14 6.68 44.33
N GLY A 31 -5.95 5.70 45.22
CA GLY A 31 -6.62 5.67 46.52
C GLY A 31 -8.07 5.15 46.44
N GLY A 32 -8.97 5.76 47.20
CA GLY A 32 -10.37 5.34 47.34
C GLY A 32 -10.62 4.67 48.69
N SER A 33 -11.09 3.41 48.71
CA SER A 33 -11.36 2.67 49.94
C SER A 33 -10.11 2.18 50.68
N GLY A 34 -8.90 2.52 50.21
CA GLY A 34 -7.63 2.11 50.80
C GLY A 34 -6.42 2.73 50.11
N LEU A 35 -5.23 2.34 50.58
CA LEU A 35 -3.94 2.80 50.04
C LEU A 35 -3.53 1.94 48.82
N ILE A 36 -4.29 2.06 47.73
CA ILE A 36 -4.17 1.18 46.56
C ILE A 36 -4.34 1.93 45.24
N PHE A 37 -3.69 1.44 44.18
CA PHE A 37 -3.98 1.80 42.79
C PHE A 37 -4.93 0.78 42.17
N THR A 38 -5.99 1.23 41.50
CA THR A 38 -6.98 0.33 40.89
C THR A 38 -7.14 0.59 39.38
N PRO A 39 -6.73 -0.35 38.51
CA PRO A 39 -6.02 -1.59 38.83
C PRO A 39 -4.58 -1.34 39.30
N ALA A 40 -4.01 -2.27 40.07
CA ALA A 40 -2.61 -2.19 40.52
C ALA A 40 -1.63 -2.66 39.44
N SER A 41 -2.07 -3.51 38.52
CA SER A 41 -1.30 -3.94 37.35
C SER A 41 -2.15 -3.77 36.10
N LEU A 42 -1.57 -3.16 35.08
CA LEU A 42 -2.24 -2.89 33.82
C LEU A 42 -1.31 -3.26 32.65
N THR A 43 -1.85 -3.98 31.66
CA THR A 43 -1.16 -4.24 30.40
C THR A 43 -1.76 -3.35 29.30
N ILE A 44 -0.91 -2.63 28.56
CA ILE A 44 -1.29 -1.68 27.51
C ILE A 44 -0.39 -1.84 26.28
N ALA A 45 -0.74 -1.21 25.16
CA ALA A 45 0.11 -1.16 23.97
C ALA A 45 1.03 0.07 23.98
N ALA A 46 2.20 -0.03 23.35
CA ALA A 46 3.05 1.12 23.12
C ALA A 46 2.30 2.22 22.32
N GLY A 47 2.34 3.45 22.81
CA GLY A 47 1.59 4.60 22.33
C GLY A 47 0.35 4.92 23.16
N ASP A 48 -0.11 4.01 24.02
CA ASP A 48 -1.26 4.24 24.88
C ASP A 48 -1.00 5.27 25.98
N THR A 49 -2.08 5.83 26.50
CA THR A 49 -2.08 6.76 27.63
C THR A 49 -2.68 6.11 28.86
N VAL A 50 -2.12 6.38 30.03
CA VAL A 50 -2.74 6.05 31.32
C VAL A 50 -3.13 7.35 32.02
N THR A 51 -4.41 7.48 32.33
CA THR A 51 -4.97 8.54 33.18
C THR A 51 -5.02 8.06 34.63
N PHE A 52 -4.23 8.70 35.48
CA PHE A 52 -4.30 8.55 36.93
C PHE A 52 -5.30 9.55 37.50
N THR A 53 -6.25 9.08 38.31
CA THR A 53 -7.28 9.95 38.93
C THR A 53 -7.35 9.71 40.43
N ASN A 54 -7.11 10.77 41.20
CA ASN A 54 -7.40 10.83 42.62
C ASN A 54 -8.70 11.63 42.82
N ALA A 55 -9.74 10.98 43.35
CA ALA A 55 -11.02 11.65 43.66
C ALA A 55 -11.02 12.33 45.05
N GLY A 56 -9.93 12.19 45.81
CA GLY A 56 -9.76 12.71 47.16
C GLY A 56 -8.92 11.76 48.02
N GLY A 57 -8.26 12.30 49.05
CA GLY A 57 -7.29 11.57 49.87
C GLY A 57 -5.85 11.93 49.49
N PHE A 58 -4.92 11.85 50.44
CA PHE A 58 -3.59 12.44 50.30
C PHE A 58 -2.66 11.51 49.50
N HIS A 59 -2.66 11.64 48.17
CA HIS A 59 -1.94 10.73 47.28
C HIS A 59 -1.25 11.45 46.11
N ASN A 60 -0.20 10.80 45.60
CA ASN A 60 0.46 11.07 44.33
C ASN A 60 0.81 9.74 43.62
N VAL A 61 1.41 9.84 42.44
CA VAL A 61 2.04 8.72 41.72
C VAL A 61 3.48 9.13 41.41
N VAL A 62 4.46 8.28 41.68
CA VAL A 62 5.87 8.49 41.33
C VAL A 62 6.35 7.26 40.60
N ALA A 63 7.01 7.43 39.47
CA ALA A 63 7.66 6.32 38.77
C ALA A 63 8.84 5.78 39.59
N ASP A 64 9.05 4.46 39.58
CA ASP A 64 10.18 3.83 40.29
C ASP A 64 11.55 4.35 39.79
N ASP A 65 11.65 4.75 38.52
CA ASP A 65 12.85 5.31 37.90
C ASP A 65 12.94 6.84 38.01
N GLY A 66 11.96 7.49 38.66
CA GLY A 66 11.88 8.94 38.80
C GLY A 66 11.53 9.71 37.52
N SER A 67 11.11 9.02 36.44
CA SER A 67 10.79 9.65 35.15
C SER A 67 9.56 10.57 35.19
N PHE A 68 8.63 10.32 36.11
CA PHE A 68 7.48 11.19 36.35
C PHE A 68 7.04 11.18 37.82
N ARG A 69 6.30 12.23 38.18
CA ARG A 69 5.62 12.39 39.46
C ARG A 69 4.29 13.09 39.19
N CYS A 70 3.19 12.66 39.82
CA CYS A 70 1.85 13.12 39.50
C CYS A 70 0.99 13.40 40.73
N ALA A 71 0.48 14.63 40.81
CA ALA A 71 -0.56 15.16 41.71
C ALA A 71 -0.97 16.59 41.30
N ASP A 72 -0.10 17.29 40.57
CA ASP A 72 -0.36 18.53 39.86
C ASP A 72 0.33 18.40 38.49
N ASN A 73 -0.38 17.82 37.52
CA ASN A 73 0.13 17.26 36.24
C ASN A 73 1.05 16.01 36.43
N CYS A 74 1.78 15.59 35.40
CA CYS A 74 2.73 14.45 35.43
C CYS A 74 4.11 14.81 34.83
N THR A 75 4.45 16.09 34.72
CA THR A 75 5.70 16.56 34.09
C THR A 75 6.62 17.20 35.14
N GLY A 76 7.92 16.95 35.04
CA GLY A 76 8.90 17.49 35.99
C GLY A 76 8.66 17.00 37.43
N THR A 77 8.53 17.90 38.40
CA THR A 77 8.26 17.53 39.81
C THR A 77 6.81 17.12 40.07
N GLY A 78 5.91 17.42 39.12
CA GLY A 78 4.49 17.06 38.98
C GLY A 78 3.63 16.88 40.23
N GLY A 79 3.99 17.54 41.33
CA GLY A 79 3.22 17.65 42.57
C GLY A 79 3.53 16.58 43.63
N ASN A 80 3.59 17.04 44.89
CA ASN A 80 3.60 16.16 46.06
C ASN A 80 2.21 15.55 46.28
N ALA A 81 2.12 14.52 47.12
CA ALA A 81 0.83 14.01 47.59
C ALA A 81 -0.13 15.17 47.97
N ASN A 82 -1.36 15.11 47.47
CA ASN A 82 -2.36 16.16 47.63
C ASN A 82 -3.72 15.52 47.94
N SER A 83 -4.46 16.11 48.88
CA SER A 83 -5.80 15.66 49.29
C SER A 83 -6.92 16.15 48.35
N SER A 84 -6.65 17.17 47.56
CA SER A 84 -7.56 17.69 46.53
C SER A 84 -7.68 16.69 45.38
N ALA A 85 -8.85 16.65 44.75
CA ALA A 85 -9.05 15.82 43.56
C ALA A 85 -8.16 16.30 42.41
N TRP A 86 -7.54 15.35 41.70
CA TRP A 86 -6.66 15.62 40.56
C TRP A 86 -6.74 14.48 39.54
N SER A 87 -6.39 14.81 38.29
CA SER A 87 -6.30 13.85 37.21
C SER A 87 -5.15 14.21 36.28
N SER A 88 -4.25 13.26 36.03
CA SER A 88 -3.06 13.48 35.22
C SER A 88 -2.79 12.28 34.31
N GLN A 89 -2.09 12.51 33.20
CA GLN A 89 -1.88 11.50 32.15
C GLN A 89 -0.40 11.25 31.90
N VAL A 90 -0.06 9.99 31.63
CA VAL A 90 1.27 9.55 31.19
C VAL A 90 1.12 8.75 29.90
N VAL A 91 1.92 9.09 28.88
CA VAL A 91 1.97 8.35 27.61
C VAL A 91 3.13 7.36 27.64
N TYR A 92 2.86 6.11 27.28
CA TYR A 92 3.85 5.04 27.30
C TYR A 92 4.24 4.62 25.88
N ASN A 93 5.34 5.19 25.36
CA ASN A 93 5.76 4.95 23.98
C ASN A 93 6.69 3.74 23.80
N THR A 94 7.27 3.23 24.88
CA THR A 94 8.31 2.20 24.82
C THR A 94 7.82 0.94 25.52
N ALA A 95 8.01 -0.21 24.87
CA ALA A 95 7.72 -1.50 25.49
C ALA A 95 8.58 -1.72 26.74
N GLY A 96 8.00 -2.31 27.78
CA GLY A 96 8.68 -2.49 29.06
C GLY A 96 7.72 -2.66 30.23
N THR A 97 8.24 -2.79 31.44
CA THR A 97 7.45 -2.75 32.66
C THR A 97 7.87 -1.56 33.50
N PHE A 98 6.90 -0.72 33.84
CA PHE A 98 7.10 0.55 34.53
C PHE A 98 6.38 0.49 35.87
N GLY A 99 7.14 0.38 36.95
CA GLY A 99 6.62 0.44 38.30
C GLY A 99 6.37 1.88 38.75
N TYR A 100 5.41 2.07 39.64
CA TYR A 100 5.11 3.34 40.27
C TYR A 100 4.54 3.15 41.67
N TYR A 101 4.63 4.19 42.50
CA TYR A 101 4.18 4.16 43.89
C TYR A 101 3.66 5.52 44.37
N CYS A 102 2.94 5.53 45.50
CA CYS A 102 2.64 6.76 46.22
C CYS A 102 3.71 7.00 47.29
N GLU A 103 4.38 8.15 47.23
CA GLU A 103 5.62 8.40 47.97
C GLU A 103 5.49 8.38 49.49
N ILE A 104 4.30 8.69 50.01
CA ILE A 104 4.03 8.73 51.45
C ILE A 104 3.37 7.46 51.98
N HIS A 105 2.92 6.56 51.10
CA HIS A 105 2.17 5.35 51.44
C HIS A 105 2.86 4.07 50.93
N GLY A 106 4.03 4.20 50.32
CA GLY A 106 4.75 3.09 49.73
C GLY A 106 6.13 3.49 49.18
N GLY A 107 6.74 2.54 48.50
CA GLY A 107 7.99 2.64 47.77
C GLY A 107 7.97 1.67 46.59
N PRO A 108 9.04 1.61 45.79
CA PRO A 108 9.15 0.63 44.71
C PRO A 108 8.86 -0.79 45.19
N GLY A 109 7.80 -1.41 44.67
CA GLY A 109 7.35 -2.76 45.02
C GLY A 109 6.80 -2.97 46.44
N ALA A 110 6.53 -1.91 47.22
CA ALA A 110 6.05 -2.03 48.60
C ALA A 110 4.99 -0.97 48.96
N GLY A 111 4.03 -1.34 49.82
CA GLY A 111 2.94 -0.43 50.21
C GLY A 111 2.02 -0.10 49.02
N MET A 112 1.60 1.16 48.90
CA MET A 112 0.80 1.61 47.76
C MET A 112 1.66 1.74 46.49
N HIS A 113 1.63 0.69 45.65
CA HIS A 113 2.40 0.58 44.41
C HIS A 113 1.58 -0.08 43.30
N GLY A 114 2.02 0.08 42.05
CA GLY A 114 1.46 -0.55 40.87
C GLY A 114 2.45 -0.67 39.74
N SER A 115 2.04 -1.29 38.64
CA SER A 115 2.87 -1.49 37.44
C SER A 115 2.06 -1.34 36.16
N ILE A 116 2.70 -0.75 35.14
CA ILE A 116 2.23 -0.76 33.75
C ILE A 116 3.16 -1.66 32.94
N THR A 117 2.63 -2.71 32.32
CA THR A 117 3.34 -3.51 31.31
C THR A 117 2.93 -3.01 29.93
N VAL A 118 3.89 -2.52 29.16
CA VAL A 118 3.69 -1.98 27.82
C VAL A 118 4.17 -3.02 26.82
N GLU A 119 3.25 -3.55 26.01
CA GLU A 119 3.55 -4.45 24.91
C GLU A 119 4.09 -3.66 23.72
N ALA A 120 5.05 -4.25 22.99
CA ALA A 120 5.57 -3.64 21.78
C ALA A 120 4.45 -3.50 20.74
N ALA A 121 4.43 -2.37 20.04
CA ALA A 121 3.64 -2.26 18.83
C ALA A 121 4.04 -3.38 17.85
N PRO A 122 3.09 -3.99 17.11
CA PRO A 122 3.43 -4.89 16.04
C PRO A 122 4.42 -4.21 15.09
N PRO A 123 5.43 -4.93 14.56
CA PRO A 123 6.30 -4.36 13.55
C PRO A 123 5.45 -3.85 12.38
N PRO A 124 5.81 -2.70 11.77
CA PRO A 124 5.10 -2.22 10.60
C PRO A 124 5.11 -3.32 9.51
N PRO A 125 4.03 -3.44 8.72
CA PRO A 125 3.99 -4.41 7.64
C PRO A 125 5.17 -4.17 6.68
N PRO A 126 5.75 -5.23 6.09
CA PRO A 126 6.83 -5.08 5.13
C PRO A 126 6.37 -4.21 3.94
N PRO A 127 7.27 -3.44 3.31
CA PRO A 127 6.95 -2.70 2.09
C PRO A 127 6.33 -3.62 1.03
N PRO A 128 5.41 -3.11 0.17
CA PRO A 128 4.92 -3.87 -0.97
C PRO A 128 6.10 -4.39 -1.82
N ALA A 129 5.97 -5.60 -2.36
CA ALA A 129 6.97 -6.13 -3.27
C ALA A 129 7.11 -5.22 -4.51
N PRO A 130 8.31 -5.06 -5.09
CA PRO A 130 8.49 -4.32 -6.34
C PRO A 130 7.64 -4.94 -7.46
N THR A 131 6.98 -4.10 -8.25
CA THR A 131 6.26 -4.54 -9.46
C THR A 131 7.24 -5.17 -10.44
N THR A 132 7.05 -6.44 -10.80
CA THR A 132 7.82 -7.09 -11.87
C THR A 132 6.95 -7.37 -13.09
N ILE A 133 7.57 -7.74 -14.21
CA ILE A 133 6.82 -8.14 -15.40
C ILE A 133 6.26 -9.55 -15.21
N GLY A 134 4.94 -9.69 -15.35
CA GLY A 134 4.24 -10.97 -15.24
C GLY A 134 2.92 -10.97 -16.00
N GLY A 135 2.30 -12.16 -16.11
CA GLY A 135 1.06 -12.38 -16.87
C GLY A 135 -0.08 -11.43 -16.48
N TYR A 136 -0.11 -10.98 -15.22
CA TYR A 136 -1.10 -10.02 -14.70
C TYR A 136 -1.00 -8.63 -15.32
N LEU A 137 0.07 -8.28 -16.04
CA LEU A 137 0.17 -7.01 -16.78
C LEU A 137 -0.46 -7.10 -18.18
N SER A 138 -0.82 -8.29 -18.65
CA SER A 138 -1.47 -8.48 -19.96
C SER A 138 -2.81 -7.74 -20.03
N GLY A 139 -3.17 -7.25 -21.21
CA GLY A 139 -4.38 -6.49 -21.45
C GLY A 139 -4.11 -5.24 -22.29
N ASN A 140 -5.11 -4.37 -22.38
CA ASN A 140 -4.99 -3.10 -23.08
C ASN A 140 -4.51 -2.01 -22.14
N TRP A 141 -3.61 -1.17 -22.63
CA TRP A 141 -3.01 -0.04 -21.94
C TRP A 141 -3.08 1.18 -22.85
N TYR A 142 -3.27 2.36 -22.28
CA TYR A 142 -3.45 3.57 -23.08
C TYR A 142 -3.02 4.82 -22.32
N ASN A 143 -2.74 5.87 -23.06
CA ASN A 143 -2.60 7.20 -22.50
C ASN A 143 -3.97 7.90 -22.48
N GLN A 144 -4.39 8.38 -21.31
CA GLN A 144 -5.73 8.97 -21.12
C GLN A 144 -5.96 10.23 -21.94
N THR A 145 -4.91 11.01 -22.22
CA THR A 145 -4.99 12.24 -23.01
C THR A 145 -4.86 12.01 -24.51
N GLN A 146 -4.57 10.77 -24.94
CA GLN A 146 -4.44 10.35 -26.33
C GLN A 146 -5.41 9.20 -26.65
N SER A 147 -6.70 9.41 -26.33
CA SER A 147 -7.75 8.44 -26.65
C SER A 147 -7.79 8.10 -28.14
N GLY A 148 -7.96 6.82 -28.47
CA GLY A 148 -7.91 6.30 -29.85
C GLY A 148 -6.56 5.69 -30.24
N SER A 149 -5.52 5.85 -29.41
CA SER A 149 -4.24 5.13 -29.50
C SER A 149 -4.02 4.31 -28.23
N GLY A 150 -3.33 3.17 -28.34
CA GLY A 150 -3.06 2.32 -27.18
C GLY A 150 -2.34 1.03 -27.52
N PHE A 151 -1.91 0.33 -26.48
CA PHE A 151 -1.16 -0.90 -26.57
C PHE A 151 -2.04 -2.07 -26.15
N GLN A 152 -1.98 -3.17 -26.89
CA GLN A 152 -2.31 -4.47 -26.35
C GLN A 152 -1.02 -5.16 -25.95
N LEU A 153 -0.93 -5.57 -24.69
CA LEU A 153 0.20 -6.25 -24.10
C LEU A 153 -0.17 -7.70 -23.79
N GLU A 154 0.71 -8.61 -24.14
CA GLU A 154 0.61 -10.03 -23.80
C GLU A 154 1.93 -10.47 -23.17
N VAL A 155 1.90 -10.83 -21.89
CA VAL A 155 3.05 -11.36 -21.15
C VAL A 155 2.86 -12.87 -21.01
N THR A 156 3.75 -13.63 -21.66
CA THR A 156 3.61 -15.07 -21.81
C THR A 156 4.65 -15.82 -20.98
N SER A 157 4.30 -17.03 -20.55
CA SER A 157 5.23 -17.94 -19.88
C SER A 157 6.17 -18.67 -20.84
N ASN A 158 5.91 -18.62 -22.15
CA ASN A 158 6.76 -19.27 -23.14
C ASN A 158 8.03 -18.44 -23.35
N ALA A 159 9.15 -18.95 -22.85
CA ALA A 159 10.47 -18.31 -22.92
C ALA A 159 10.48 -16.85 -22.43
N ASN A 160 9.62 -16.53 -21.44
CA ASN A 160 9.40 -15.18 -20.92
C ASN A 160 9.22 -14.14 -22.04
N GLN A 161 8.40 -14.45 -23.05
CA GLN A 161 8.15 -13.49 -24.12
C GLN A 161 7.05 -12.51 -23.73
N MET A 162 7.28 -11.25 -24.06
CA MET A 162 6.25 -10.23 -24.10
C MET A 162 6.01 -9.80 -25.55
N VAL A 163 4.74 -9.60 -25.89
CA VAL A 163 4.30 -9.02 -27.16
C VAL A 163 3.57 -7.72 -26.85
N ALA A 164 3.86 -6.69 -27.65
CA ALA A 164 3.13 -5.44 -27.64
C ALA A 164 2.66 -5.11 -29.06
N ILE A 165 1.37 -4.79 -29.20
CA ILE A 165 0.80 -4.24 -30.42
C ILE A 165 0.36 -2.82 -30.09
N TRP A 166 1.03 -1.83 -30.69
CA TRP A 166 0.65 -0.43 -30.55
C TRP A 166 -0.28 -0.02 -31.68
N PHE A 167 -1.54 0.19 -31.36
CA PHE A 167 -2.53 0.83 -32.24
C PHE A 167 -2.31 2.33 -32.22
N VAL A 168 -1.73 2.88 -33.28
CA VAL A 168 -1.34 4.30 -33.38
C VAL A 168 -1.63 4.84 -34.78
N PHE A 169 -1.08 6.00 -35.13
CA PHE A 169 -1.25 6.66 -36.42
C PHE A 169 0.10 6.84 -37.13
N ALA A 170 0.08 6.76 -38.46
CA ALA A 170 1.27 7.02 -39.27
C ALA A 170 1.56 8.54 -39.33
N PRO A 171 2.83 8.95 -39.57
CA PRO A 171 3.20 10.37 -39.70
C PRO A 171 2.42 11.12 -40.79
N GLY A 172 2.00 10.42 -41.84
CA GLY A 172 1.17 10.96 -42.92
C GLY A 172 -0.34 10.92 -42.65
N GLY A 173 -0.77 10.51 -41.45
CA GLY A 173 -2.17 10.25 -41.10
C GLY A 173 -2.62 8.82 -41.40
N GLY A 174 -3.76 8.44 -40.83
CA GLY A 174 -4.32 7.09 -40.92
C GLY A 174 -3.79 6.14 -39.83
N SER A 175 -4.51 5.05 -39.59
CA SER A 175 -4.16 4.06 -38.57
C SER A 175 -2.94 3.24 -38.98
N GLN A 176 -2.08 2.95 -38.01
CA GLN A 176 -0.90 2.11 -38.14
C GLN A 176 -0.77 1.23 -36.90
N TRP A 177 -0.37 -0.03 -37.09
CA TRP A 177 0.00 -0.91 -35.99
C TRP A 177 1.51 -1.10 -35.98
N ILE A 178 2.12 -0.94 -34.81
CA ILE A 178 3.54 -1.23 -34.58
C ILE A 178 3.60 -2.45 -33.67
N TYR A 179 4.35 -3.47 -34.11
CA TYR A 179 4.49 -4.73 -33.38
C TYR A 179 5.85 -4.77 -32.70
N ALA A 180 5.90 -5.10 -31.42
CA ALA A 180 7.13 -5.34 -30.71
C ALA A 180 7.05 -6.67 -29.95
N GLN A 181 8.17 -7.37 -29.90
CA GLN A 181 8.28 -8.61 -29.14
C GLN A 181 9.70 -8.78 -28.59
N GLY A 182 9.81 -9.34 -27.40
CA GLY A 182 11.11 -9.60 -26.78
C GLY A 182 10.99 -10.44 -25.53
N THR A 183 12.13 -10.91 -25.04
CA THR A 183 12.22 -11.67 -23.78
C THR A 183 12.33 -10.69 -22.61
N TYR A 184 11.46 -10.82 -21.61
CA TYR A 184 11.51 -10.02 -20.38
C TYR A 184 12.28 -10.74 -19.27
N ASP A 185 12.84 -9.95 -18.35
CA ASP A 185 13.38 -10.42 -17.08
C ASP A 185 12.25 -10.43 -16.03
N PRO A 186 11.86 -11.58 -15.47
CA PRO A 186 10.77 -11.68 -14.49
C PRO A 186 11.07 -11.00 -13.15
N THR A 187 12.31 -10.53 -12.94
CA THR A 187 12.73 -9.73 -11.78
C THR A 187 12.72 -8.23 -12.05
N SER A 188 12.51 -7.82 -13.31
CA SER A 188 12.52 -6.42 -13.74
C SER A 188 11.10 -5.89 -13.92
N SER A 189 10.92 -4.58 -13.68
CA SER A 189 9.71 -3.84 -14.05
C SER A 189 9.78 -3.24 -15.46
N THR A 190 10.91 -3.42 -16.15
CA THR A 190 11.23 -2.78 -17.43
C THR A 190 11.66 -3.78 -18.47
N ILE A 191 11.18 -3.57 -19.70
CA ILE A 191 11.59 -4.31 -20.90
C ILE A 191 11.76 -3.35 -22.07
N THR A 192 12.79 -3.60 -22.88
CA THR A 192 12.97 -2.98 -24.21
C THR A 192 12.87 -4.05 -25.28
N MET A 193 11.99 -3.85 -26.27
CA MET A 193 11.71 -4.80 -27.34
C MET A 193 12.01 -4.17 -28.70
N PRO A 194 12.64 -4.91 -29.64
CA PRO A 194 12.66 -4.50 -31.03
C PRO A 194 11.23 -4.44 -31.58
N ALA A 195 10.99 -3.43 -32.41
CA ALA A 195 9.68 -3.12 -32.97
C ALA A 195 9.76 -3.06 -34.50
N ALA A 196 8.65 -3.41 -35.16
CA ALA A 196 8.54 -3.52 -36.60
C ALA A 196 7.18 -3.03 -37.12
N LEU A 197 7.19 -2.58 -38.38
CA LEU A 197 6.00 -2.33 -39.18
C LEU A 197 5.72 -3.54 -40.07
N VAL A 198 4.44 -3.88 -40.20
CA VAL A 198 3.96 -4.81 -41.23
C VAL A 198 3.30 -4.00 -42.33
N GLN A 199 3.79 -4.14 -43.56
CA GLN A 199 3.40 -3.31 -44.70
C GLN A 199 2.89 -4.18 -45.86
N ASN A 200 2.21 -3.53 -46.81
CA ASN A 200 1.77 -4.07 -48.11
C ASN A 200 0.77 -5.24 -48.07
N GLY A 201 0.42 -5.75 -46.89
CA GLY A 201 -0.67 -6.71 -46.73
C GLY A 201 -2.00 -6.13 -47.21
N LYS A 202 -2.74 -6.92 -47.99
CA LYS A 202 -4.08 -6.58 -48.48
C LYS A 202 -5.14 -7.36 -47.72
N PHE A 203 -6.35 -6.81 -47.65
CA PHE A 203 -7.49 -7.53 -47.09
C PHE A 203 -7.73 -8.82 -47.89
N PRO A 204 -7.91 -9.98 -47.22
CA PRO A 204 -7.89 -11.28 -47.88
C PRO A 204 -9.14 -11.61 -48.72
N PHE A 205 -10.11 -10.69 -48.88
CA PHE A 205 -11.28 -10.90 -49.73
C PHE A 205 -11.24 -10.01 -50.98
N PRO A 206 -11.53 -10.57 -52.19
CA PRO A 206 -11.56 -12.01 -52.49
C PRO A 206 -10.21 -12.69 -52.18
N ALA A 207 -10.20 -14.02 -52.04
CA ALA A 207 -9.00 -14.78 -51.64
C ALA A 207 -7.75 -14.47 -52.48
N SER A 208 -7.93 -14.11 -53.75
CA SER A 208 -6.86 -13.69 -54.67
C SER A 208 -6.12 -12.43 -54.25
N ASN A 209 -6.66 -11.63 -53.33
CA ASN A 209 -6.00 -10.43 -52.82
C ASN A 209 -4.88 -10.74 -51.82
N TYR A 210 -4.94 -11.90 -51.15
CA TYR A 210 -3.89 -12.29 -50.23
C TYR A 210 -2.71 -12.91 -50.97
N VAL A 211 -1.58 -12.20 -50.97
CA VAL A 211 -0.33 -12.66 -51.55
C VAL A 211 0.74 -12.57 -50.46
N ALA A 212 1.19 -13.72 -49.94
CA ALA A 212 2.10 -13.76 -48.79
C ALA A 212 3.43 -13.03 -49.05
N SER A 213 3.94 -13.08 -50.29
CA SER A 213 5.17 -12.38 -50.69
C SER A 213 5.04 -10.86 -50.72
N ASP A 214 3.82 -10.32 -50.80
CA ASP A 214 3.60 -8.86 -50.74
C ASP A 214 3.91 -8.35 -49.31
N ILE A 215 3.71 -9.18 -48.27
CA ILE A 215 3.82 -8.76 -46.87
C ILE A 215 5.29 -8.54 -46.50
N GLN A 216 5.60 -7.32 -46.10
CA GLN A 216 6.95 -6.93 -45.68
C GLN A 216 6.97 -6.59 -44.19
N LYS A 217 7.99 -7.10 -43.48
CA LYS A 217 8.29 -6.73 -42.09
C LYS A 217 9.51 -5.82 -42.08
N ALA A 218 9.29 -4.53 -41.81
CA ALA A 218 10.35 -3.55 -41.76
C ALA A 218 10.69 -3.22 -40.30
N ALA A 219 11.98 -3.18 -39.96
CA ALA A 219 12.42 -2.70 -38.65
C ALA A 219 11.95 -1.26 -38.43
N TRP A 220 11.34 -1.00 -37.28
CA TRP A 220 10.83 0.32 -36.91
C TRP A 220 11.66 1.02 -35.84
N GLY A 221 12.32 0.25 -34.97
CA GLY A 221 13.09 0.76 -33.84
C GLY A 221 12.86 -0.07 -32.59
N THR A 222 12.69 0.57 -31.44
CA THR A 222 12.40 -0.10 -30.17
C THR A 222 11.19 0.50 -29.45
N LEU A 223 10.50 -0.35 -28.69
CA LEU A 223 9.53 0.04 -27.67
C LEU A 223 10.04 -0.40 -26.30
N THR A 224 9.97 0.49 -25.33
CA THR A 224 10.33 0.22 -23.93
C THR A 224 9.11 0.45 -23.06
N PHE A 225 8.83 -0.50 -22.17
CA PHE A 225 7.79 -0.37 -21.15
C PHE A 225 8.44 -0.42 -19.77
N THR A 226 8.08 0.52 -18.92
CA THR A 226 8.44 0.53 -17.49
C THR A 226 7.16 0.62 -16.67
N PHE A 227 6.90 -0.40 -15.87
CA PHE A 227 5.71 -0.45 -15.01
C PHE A 227 6.04 0.06 -13.62
N SER A 228 5.24 1.03 -13.15
CA SER A 228 5.37 1.57 -11.79
C SER A 228 4.55 0.71 -10.83
N ASP A 229 3.36 0.31 -11.26
CA ASP A 229 2.44 -0.57 -10.54
C ASP A 229 1.60 -1.40 -11.53
N CYS A 230 0.61 -2.13 -11.01
CA CYS A 230 -0.32 -2.98 -11.76
C CYS A 230 -1.14 -2.25 -12.83
N ASN A 231 -1.29 -0.94 -12.70
CA ASN A 231 -2.23 -0.10 -13.44
C ASN A 231 -1.57 1.12 -14.08
N THR A 232 -0.33 1.45 -13.74
CA THR A 232 0.40 2.61 -14.27
C THR A 232 1.81 2.26 -14.75
N GLY A 233 2.24 2.94 -15.79
CA GLY A 233 3.59 2.80 -16.34
C GLY A 233 3.90 3.88 -17.37
N VAL A 234 5.03 3.71 -18.05
CA VAL A 234 5.48 4.56 -19.14
C VAL A 234 5.82 3.67 -20.34
N ALA A 235 5.31 4.05 -21.51
CA ALA A 235 5.78 3.52 -22.78
C ALA A 235 6.69 4.56 -23.44
N SER A 236 7.89 4.16 -23.84
CA SER A 236 8.80 5.00 -24.61
C SER A 236 9.23 4.29 -25.89
N TRP A 237 9.67 5.07 -26.87
CA TRP A 237 10.07 4.55 -28.16
C TRP A 237 11.26 5.31 -28.73
N ASN A 238 11.99 4.61 -29.59
CA ASN A 238 13.04 5.19 -30.41
C ASN A 238 12.93 4.59 -31.80
N SER A 239 12.43 5.35 -32.76
CA SER A 239 12.22 4.89 -34.13
C SER A 239 13.38 5.28 -35.05
N THR A 240 13.79 4.35 -35.91
CA THR A 240 14.73 4.60 -36.99
C THR A 240 14.04 5.00 -38.30
N VAL A 241 12.71 4.99 -38.33
CA VAL A 241 11.90 5.31 -39.51
C VAL A 241 11.53 6.80 -39.49
N THR A 242 11.77 7.49 -40.61
CA THR A 242 11.49 8.92 -40.75
C THR A 242 10.04 9.26 -40.39
N GLY A 243 9.86 10.32 -39.60
CA GLY A 243 8.55 10.85 -39.20
C GLY A 243 8.01 10.33 -37.86
N TYR A 244 8.54 9.23 -37.32
CA TYR A 244 8.10 8.70 -36.01
C TYR A 244 8.91 9.23 -34.82
N GLY A 245 10.21 9.48 -35.03
CA GLY A 245 11.11 10.03 -34.00
C GLY A 245 11.21 9.16 -32.74
N SER A 246 11.48 9.83 -31.60
CA SER A 246 11.61 9.20 -30.28
C SER A 246 10.78 9.97 -29.26
N GLY A 247 10.24 9.27 -28.27
CA GLY A 247 9.36 9.91 -27.27
C GLY A 247 8.96 8.97 -26.15
N SER A 248 8.11 9.48 -25.26
CA SER A 248 7.51 8.68 -24.20
C SER A 248 6.13 9.21 -23.82
N ILE A 249 5.26 8.32 -23.37
CA ILE A 249 3.92 8.63 -22.89
C ILE A 249 3.63 7.81 -21.61
N PRO A 250 3.00 8.43 -20.58
CA PRO A 250 2.47 7.65 -19.47
C PRO A 250 1.32 6.78 -19.99
N ILE A 251 1.21 5.56 -19.48
CA ILE A 251 0.16 4.62 -19.82
C ILE A 251 -0.57 4.15 -18.56
N THR A 252 -1.86 3.92 -18.71
CA THR A 252 -2.74 3.37 -17.69
C THR A 252 -3.42 2.11 -18.22
N ARG A 253 -3.66 1.16 -17.33
CA ARG A 253 -4.30 -0.10 -17.70
C ARG A 253 -5.79 0.11 -17.95
N LEU A 254 -6.27 -0.34 -19.10
CA LEU A 254 -7.66 -0.26 -19.52
C LEU A 254 -8.41 -1.58 -19.30
N THR A 255 -7.75 -2.72 -19.55
CA THR A 255 -8.37 -4.03 -19.37
C THR A 255 -7.49 -4.98 -18.59
N GLN A 256 -8.11 -5.96 -17.94
CA GLN A 256 -7.44 -7.01 -17.19
C GLN A 256 -7.85 -8.39 -17.70
N ILE A 257 -6.92 -9.34 -17.71
CA ILE A 257 -7.22 -10.72 -18.10
C ILE A 257 -7.89 -11.43 -16.92
N ALA A 258 -9.05 -12.02 -17.16
CA ALA A 258 -9.76 -12.80 -16.16
C ALA A 258 -8.88 -13.94 -15.62
N GLY A 259 -8.89 -14.15 -14.30
CA GLY A 259 -8.06 -15.16 -13.65
C GLY A 259 -6.61 -14.74 -13.38
N THR A 260 -6.19 -13.54 -13.77
CA THR A 260 -4.91 -12.96 -13.35
C THR A 260 -5.09 -12.04 -12.14
N VAL A 261 -4.16 -12.07 -11.20
CA VAL A 261 -4.16 -11.24 -9.99
C VAL A 261 -2.82 -10.53 -9.91
N CYS A 262 -2.86 -9.22 -9.69
CA CYS A 262 -1.64 -8.48 -9.43
C CYS A 262 -1.16 -8.79 -8.00
N PRO A 263 0.13 -9.10 -7.80
CA PRO A 263 0.69 -9.40 -6.48
C PRO A 263 0.64 -8.22 -5.50
#